data_AF-A0A7C3X5P5-F1
#
_entry.id   AF-A0A7C3X5P5-F1
#
_cell.length_a   1.000
_cell.length_b   1.000
_cell.length_c   1.000
_cell.angle_alpha   90.00
_cell.angle_beta   90.00
_cell.angle_gamma   90.00
#
_symmetry.space_group_name_H-M   'P 1'
#
loop_
_entity.id
_entity.type
_entity.pdbx_description
1 polymer ?
#
loop_
_entity_poly.entity_id
_entity_poly.type
_entity_poly.pdbx_seq_one_letter_code
_entity_poly.pdbx_strand_id
1 'polypeptide(L)' 'MRCPTLAELPPAPPGRTGWPWTEESPQLPDAMPDGSAWPRVSIVTPSYNQGQFIEETIRS' A
#
# COMPACT_ATOMS: atom_id res chain seq x y z
N MET A 1 1.09 -11.03 -8.45
CA MET A 1 0.32 -9.77 -8.61
C MET A 1 1.33 -8.66 -8.36
N ARG A 2 1.59 -7.77 -9.32
CA ARG A 2 2.61 -6.72 -9.17
C ARG A 2 2.03 -5.57 -8.32
N CYS A 3 2.70 -5.21 -7.23
CA CYS A 3 2.37 -4.00 -6.47
C CYS A 3 2.83 -2.77 -7.26
N PRO A 4 2.03 -1.68 -7.37
CA PRO A 4 2.50 -0.46 -8.01
C PRO A 4 3.67 0.17 -7.23
N THR A 5 4.55 0.83 -7.96
CA THR A 5 5.63 1.68 -7.43
C THR A 5 5.10 3.07 -7.07
N LEU A 6 5.84 3.82 -6.25
CA LEU A 6 5.44 5.17 -5.84
C LEU A 6 5.21 6.11 -7.04
N ALA A 7 5.99 5.97 -8.11
CA ALA A 7 5.87 6.77 -9.33
C ALA A 7 4.58 6.47 -10.13
N GLU A 8 3.94 5.33 -9.88
CA GLU A 8 2.68 4.92 -10.53
C GLU A 8 1.44 5.36 -9.72
N LEU A 9 1.62 5.91 -8.51
CA LEU A 9 0.54 6.38 -7.65
C LEU A 9 0.22 7.87 -7.88
N PRO A 10 -1.00 8.33 -7.54
CA PRO A 10 -1.32 9.76 -7.49
C PRO A 10 -0.36 10.51 -6.54
N PRO A 11 -0.07 11.80 -6.83
CA PRO A 11 0.81 12.59 -5.98
C PRO A 11 0.23 12.75 -4.57
N ALA A 12 1.13 12.88 -3.59
CA ALA A 12 0.75 13.09 -2.21
C ALA A 12 -0.03 14.40 -2.02
N PRO A 13 -1.03 14.43 -1.11
CA PRO A 13 -1.67 15.66 -0.70
C PRO A 13 -0.66 16.68 -0.12
N PRO A 14 -0.94 17.99 -0.21
CA PRO A 14 -0.04 19.02 0.32
C PRO A 14 0.28 18.79 1.82
N GLY A 15 1.55 18.88 2.17
CA GLY A 15 2.03 18.74 3.55
C GLY A 15 2.17 17.29 4.04
N ARG A 16 1.87 16.28 3.21
CA ARG A 16 2.12 14.87 3.54
C ARG A 16 3.48 14.43 2.99
N THR A 17 4.33 13.93 3.88
CA THR A 17 5.69 13.47 3.58
C THR A 17 5.98 12.16 4.30
N GLY A 18 7.05 11.48 3.89
CA GLY A 18 7.44 10.19 4.43
C GLY A 18 6.58 9.05 3.90
N TRP A 19 6.71 7.87 4.49
CA TRP A 19 5.83 6.74 4.19
C TRP A 19 4.40 7.02 4.71
N PRO A 20 3.34 6.72 3.94
CA PRO A 20 3.32 6.05 2.63
C PRO A 20 3.17 7.00 1.42
N TRP A 21 3.50 8.29 1.59
CA TRP A 21 3.20 9.35 0.62
C TRP A 21 4.33 9.63 -0.35
N THR A 22 5.56 9.74 0.16
CA THR A 22 6.75 10.12 -0.61
C THR A 22 7.90 9.13 -0.44
N GLU A 23 7.70 8.08 0.35
CA GLU A 23 8.67 7.00 0.56
C GLU A 23 8.02 5.66 0.21
N GLU A 24 8.75 4.84 -0.56
CA GLU A 24 8.29 3.52 -1.00
C GLU A 24 8.77 2.39 -0.09
N SER A 25 8.01 1.29 -0.06
CA SER A 25 8.45 0.05 0.56
C SER A 25 9.16 -0.85 -0.45
N PRO A 26 10.16 -1.65 -0.02
CA PRO A 26 10.81 -2.62 -0.90
C PRO A 26 9.80 -3.58 -1.52
N GLN A 27 9.96 -3.87 -2.81
CA GLN A 27 9.16 -4.87 -3.49
C GLN A 27 9.51 -6.27 -2.96
N LEU A 28 8.48 -7.04 -2.60
CA LEU A 28 8.66 -8.43 -2.20
C LEU A 28 8.93 -9.31 -3.43
N PRO A 29 9.74 -10.39 -3.29
CA PRO A 29 9.90 -11.39 -4.34
C PRO A 29 8.57 -12.14 -4.60
N ASP A 30 8.47 -12.79 -5.75
CA ASP A 30 7.25 -13.51 -6.16
C ASP A 30 6.89 -14.69 -5.24
N ALA A 31 7.88 -15.25 -4.53
CA ALA A 31 7.73 -16.38 -3.62
C ALA A 31 8.47 -16.12 -2.29
N MET A 32 8.08 -16.87 -1.25
CA MET A 32 8.78 -16.87 0.04
C MET A 32 10.18 -17.49 -0.09
N PRO A 33 11.10 -17.30 0.89
CA PRO A 33 12.46 -17.82 0.82
C PRO A 33 12.57 -19.35 0.62
N ASP A 34 11.54 -20.11 1.01
CA ASP A 34 11.45 -21.55 0.82
C ASP A 34 10.83 -21.96 -0.54
N GLY A 35 10.51 -20.99 -1.39
CA GLY A 35 9.90 -21.18 -2.71
C GLY A 35 8.37 -21.35 -2.68
N SER A 36 7.74 -21.35 -1.51
CA SER A 36 6.28 -21.42 -1.42
C SER A 36 5.60 -20.08 -1.73
N ALA A 37 4.33 -20.13 -2.11
CA ALA A 37 3.55 -18.93 -2.41
C ALA A 37 3.24 -18.16 -1.11
N TRP A 38 3.18 -16.82 -1.21
CA TRP A 38 2.70 -15.98 -0.12
C TRP A 38 1.27 -16.36 0.29
N PRO A 39 0.93 -16.30 1.59
CA PRO A 39 -0.44 -16.54 2.05
C PRO A 39 -1.39 -15.47 1.50
N ARG A 40 -2.64 -15.86 1.24
CA ARG A 40 -3.68 -14.91 0.85
C ARG A 40 -4.17 -14.17 2.09
N VAL A 41 -4.04 -12.84 2.08
CA VAL A 41 -4.52 -11.97 3.15
C VAL A 41 -5.73 -11.18 2.64
N SER A 42 -6.75 -11.02 3.49
CA SER A 42 -7.88 -10.13 3.22
C SER A 42 -7.96 -9.12 4.36
N ILE A 43 -7.87 -7.84 4.01
CA ILE A 43 -7.99 -6.73 4.95
C ILE A 43 -9.38 -6.12 4.76
N VAL A 44 -10.15 -6.01 5.85
CA VAL A 44 -11.48 -5.40 5.85
C VAL A 44 -11.39 -4.08 6.60
N THR A 45 -11.62 -2.97 5.89
CA THR A 45 -11.63 -1.62 6.45
C THR A 45 -13.07 -1.12 6.54
N PRO A 46 -13.79 -1.33 7.66
CA PRO A 46 -15.10 -0.72 7.84
C PRO A 46 -14.96 0.80 7.91
N SER A 47 -15.79 1.52 7.17
CA SER A 47 -15.76 2.98 7.11
C SER A 47 -17.18 3.54 7.06
N TYR A 48 -17.44 4.58 7.86
CA TYR A 48 -18.70 5.31 7.87
C TYR A 48 -18.43 6.81 7.70
N ASN A 49 -18.78 7.37 6.55
CA ASN A 49 -18.56 8.79 6.19
C ASN A 49 -17.09 9.26 6.35
N GLN A 50 -16.11 8.37 6.24
CA GLN A 50 -14.68 8.66 6.40
C GLN A 50 -13.89 8.52 5.09
N GLY A 51 -14.54 8.83 3.96
CA GLY A 51 -13.94 8.68 2.62
C GLY A 51 -12.59 9.39 2.46
N GLN A 52 -12.42 10.55 3.12
CA GLN A 52 -11.17 11.33 3.10
C GLN A 52 -9.95 10.59 3.69
N PHE A 53 -10.15 9.54 4.48
CA PHE A 53 -9.08 8.76 5.10
C PHE A 53 -8.79 7.43 4.39
N ILE A 54 -9.61 7.05 3.41
CA ILE A 54 -9.48 5.75 2.74
C ILE A 54 -8.17 5.63 1.97
N GLU A 55 -7.72 6.70 1.31
CA GLU A 55 -6.45 6.67 0.59
C GLU A 55 -5.27 6.42 1.54
N GLU A 56 -5.20 7.14 2.65
CA GLU A 56 -4.18 6.94 3.68
C GLU A 56 -4.20 5.53 4.26
N THR A 57 -5.39 5.00 4.48
CA THR A 57 -5.58 3.65 5.04
C THR A 57 -5.14 2.56 4.05
N ILE A 58 -5.32 2.75 2.74
CA ILE A 58 -4.90 1.77 1.72
C ILE A 58 -3.40 1.86 1.44
N ARG A 59 -2.81 3.05 1.56
CA ARG A 59 -1.39 3.27 1.31
C ARG A 59 -0.49 2.81 2.46
N SER A 60 -1.02 2.71 3.69
CA SER A 60 -0.31 2.24 4.90
C SER A 60 -0.46 0.73 5.09
#